data_AF-A0A8B5WUD3-F1
#
_entry.id   AF-A0A8B5WUD3-F1
#
_cell.length_a   1.000
_cell.length_b   1.000
_cell.length_c   1.000
_cell.angle_alpha   90.00
_cell.angle_beta   90.00
_cell.angle_gamma   90.00
#
_symmetry.space_group_name_H-M   'P 1'
#
loop_
_entity.id
_entity.type
_entity.pdbx_description
1 polymer ?
#
loop_
_entity_poly.entity_id
_entity_poly.type
_entity_poly.pdbx_seq_one_letter_code
_entity_poly.pdbx_strand_id
1 'polypeptide(L)'
;MMRQEADLLYSSSMEATDFSHVSDYIESNWDNTVRETREDSGPRLALPYPYTVPSIDDRFRELYYWDTYFTNLGLLKHGKTEQARWNVENFAHEIATYGFILNSNATYHLNRSQPPYYALMVAGVYEHTGDSEWLASVFDSVVTEYNFWMRERSTPTGLNRHYHRATREEKITFYDHTLVTRLGFPAVDDAKKITVGDHYIAEAETGMDFTPRFGGRCADFLPVDLNANLFLYEKTIAQFCTALGRADAGTWLERAAARAELMRSFMADPKTLLFHDYDYVRDTRADLVSIEMLYPMWARIASDREAEAAVAHLPRITTPHGVTTCEKTPESVRFQWGHPNVWPPMQYIAYTALLNYGYTKEASAVASTFRKTVETQFAQSGALWEKYDGITGGPTDAEYKASKMLGWTAGVYLACDPTVQETVSE
;
A
#
# COMPACT_ATOMS: atom_id res chain seq x y z
N MET A 1 35.86 37.77 7.61
CA MET A 1 36.33 36.74 6.66
C MET A 1 35.93 35.35 7.16
N MET A 2 34.61 35.11 7.28
CA MET A 2 33.96 33.83 7.60
C MET A 2 32.43 34.01 7.44
N ARG A 3 32.00 34.45 6.25
CA ARG A 3 30.59 34.64 5.85
C ARG A 3 30.46 34.51 4.32
N GLN A 4 31.14 33.52 3.73
CA GLN A 4 31.13 33.35 2.28
C GLN A 4 31.27 31.89 1.81
N GLU A 5 30.92 30.91 2.64
CA GLU A 5 30.94 29.48 2.27
C GLU A 5 29.62 28.74 2.55
N ALA A 6 28.52 29.45 2.85
CA ALA A 6 27.20 28.82 3.07
C ALA A 6 26.23 28.94 1.87
N ASP A 7 26.56 29.75 0.85
CA ASP A 7 25.63 30.08 -0.26
C ASP A 7 25.96 29.38 -1.59
N LEU A 8 26.76 28.30 -1.58
CA LEU A 8 27.20 27.59 -2.79
C LEU A 8 26.58 26.20 -2.99
N LEU A 9 25.52 25.84 -2.26
CA LEU A 9 24.78 24.58 -2.45
C LEU A 9 23.29 24.74 -2.83
N TYR A 10 22.80 25.96 -3.01
CA TYR A 10 21.40 26.22 -3.42
C TYR A 10 21.34 27.25 -4.54
N SER A 11 21.90 26.89 -5.69
CA SER A 11 21.66 27.58 -6.97
C SER A 11 21.71 26.55 -8.09
N SER A 12 20.75 25.63 -8.08
CA SER A 12 20.28 24.98 -9.29
C SER A 12 18.92 25.58 -9.56
N SER A 13 18.85 26.45 -10.58
CA SER A 13 17.62 26.70 -11.29
C SER A 13 17.03 25.33 -11.67
N MET A 14 15.88 24.98 -11.13
CA MET A 14 15.10 23.86 -11.64
C MET A 14 14.69 24.24 -13.06
N GLU A 15 15.44 23.76 -14.05
CA GLU A 15 14.90 23.62 -15.40
C GLU A 15 13.65 22.77 -15.27
N ALA A 16 12.51 23.30 -15.74
CA ALA A 16 11.25 22.58 -15.80
C ALA A 16 11.51 21.31 -16.61
N THR A 17 11.62 20.18 -15.91
CA THR A 17 11.84 18.88 -16.53
C THR A 17 10.53 18.57 -17.26
N ASP A 18 10.60 18.36 -18.58
CA ASP A 18 9.40 18.14 -19.39
C ASP A 18 8.72 16.82 -18.98
N PHE A 19 7.71 16.94 -18.13
CA PHE A 19 6.94 15.83 -17.59
C PHE A 19 6.01 15.16 -18.62
N SER A 20 5.84 15.77 -19.81
CA SER A 20 4.88 15.30 -20.82
C SER A 20 5.15 13.87 -21.26
N HIS A 21 6.42 13.51 -21.47
CA HIS A 21 6.77 12.20 -22.03
C HIS A 21 6.36 11.01 -21.16
N VAL A 22 6.42 11.12 -19.83
CA VAL A 22 5.97 10.03 -18.92
C VAL A 22 4.45 9.99 -18.84
N SER A 23 3.79 11.14 -18.74
CA SER A 23 2.32 11.21 -18.68
C SER A 23 1.68 10.68 -19.96
N ASP A 24 2.20 11.08 -21.12
CA ASP A 24 1.73 10.63 -22.44
C ASP A 24 1.95 9.13 -22.63
N TYR A 25 3.11 8.62 -22.17
CA TYR A 25 3.39 7.19 -22.15
C TYR A 25 2.36 6.44 -21.30
N ILE A 26 2.07 6.91 -20.10
CA ILE A 26 1.09 6.28 -19.21
C ILE A 26 -0.29 6.26 -19.87
N GLU A 27 -0.76 7.41 -20.36
CA GLU A 27 -2.08 7.54 -20.97
C GLU A 27 -2.27 6.59 -22.15
N SER A 28 -1.24 6.46 -23.00
CA SER A 28 -1.25 5.63 -24.19
C SER A 28 -1.11 4.12 -23.91
N ASN A 29 -0.78 3.73 -22.68
CA ASN A 29 -0.46 2.33 -22.33
C ASN A 29 -1.40 1.69 -21.31
N TRP A 30 -2.39 2.40 -20.77
CA TRP A 30 -3.36 1.81 -19.84
C TRP A 30 -4.02 0.54 -20.40
N ASP A 31 -4.45 0.57 -21.67
CA ASP A 31 -5.15 -0.56 -22.29
C ASP A 31 -4.26 -1.82 -22.40
N ASN A 32 -2.92 -1.66 -22.43
CA ASN A 32 -1.97 -2.77 -22.44
C ASN A 32 -1.90 -3.52 -21.10
N THR A 33 -2.47 -2.97 -20.03
CA THR A 33 -2.60 -3.61 -18.72
C THR A 33 -3.93 -4.32 -18.53
N VAL A 34 -4.86 -4.22 -19.47
CA VAL A 34 -6.18 -4.85 -19.34
C VAL A 34 -6.06 -6.33 -19.73
N ARG A 35 -6.66 -7.19 -18.91
CA ARG A 35 -6.80 -8.63 -19.14
C ARG A 35 -8.26 -9.04 -18.94
N GLU A 36 -8.60 -10.18 -19.50
CA GLU A 36 -9.94 -10.75 -19.41
C GLU A 36 -9.80 -12.27 -19.20
N THR A 37 -10.40 -12.77 -18.13
CA THR A 37 -10.43 -14.19 -17.78
C THR A 37 -11.86 -14.56 -17.43
N ARG A 38 -12.65 -15.03 -18.40
CA ARG A 38 -14.09 -15.35 -18.23
C ARG A 38 -14.36 -16.75 -17.69
N GLU A 39 -13.36 -17.61 -17.80
CA GLU A 39 -13.39 -18.99 -17.34
C GLU A 39 -12.08 -19.27 -16.61
N ASP A 40 -12.12 -20.16 -15.62
CA ASP A 40 -10.93 -20.59 -14.91
C ASP A 40 -9.90 -21.15 -15.91
N SER A 41 -8.65 -20.69 -15.79
CA SER A 41 -7.59 -21.03 -16.75
C SER A 41 -6.26 -21.27 -16.03
N GLY A 42 -5.90 -22.55 -15.88
CA GLY A 42 -4.74 -22.94 -15.10
C GLY A 42 -4.92 -22.49 -13.64
N PRO A 43 -3.99 -21.69 -13.07
CA PRO A 43 -4.16 -21.15 -11.73
C PRO A 43 -5.08 -19.93 -11.66
N ARG A 44 -5.46 -19.29 -12.78
CA ARG A 44 -6.25 -18.05 -12.77
C ARG A 44 -7.75 -18.33 -12.64
N LEU A 45 -8.40 -17.58 -11.76
CA LEU A 45 -9.83 -17.65 -11.46
C LEU A 45 -10.62 -16.67 -12.33
N ALA A 46 -11.81 -17.08 -12.76
CA ALA A 46 -12.70 -16.28 -13.60
C ALA A 46 -13.17 -15.00 -12.91
N LEU A 47 -13.31 -13.93 -13.72
CA LEU A 47 -13.82 -12.63 -13.30
C LEU A 47 -14.87 -12.09 -14.28
N PRO A 48 -15.94 -11.44 -13.79
CA PRO A 48 -17.07 -10.99 -14.60
C PRO A 48 -16.83 -9.71 -15.40
N TYR A 49 -15.71 -9.01 -15.23
CA TYR A 49 -15.32 -7.84 -16.04
C TYR A 49 -13.84 -7.86 -16.44
N PRO A 50 -13.44 -7.13 -17.51
CA PRO A 50 -12.03 -6.87 -17.79
C PRO A 50 -11.36 -6.15 -16.62
N TYR A 51 -10.11 -6.46 -16.34
CA TYR A 51 -9.40 -5.96 -15.18
C TYR A 51 -7.97 -5.51 -15.51
N THR A 52 -7.47 -4.57 -14.71
CA THR A 52 -6.08 -4.10 -14.81
C THR A 52 -5.13 -5.02 -14.06
N VAL A 53 -3.98 -5.30 -14.65
CA VAL A 53 -2.87 -6.03 -14.00
C VAL A 53 -1.68 -5.09 -13.69
N PRO A 54 -0.79 -5.46 -12.76
CA PRO A 54 0.37 -4.64 -12.37
C PRO A 54 1.28 -4.20 -13.53
N SER A 55 1.50 -5.09 -14.50
CA SER A 55 2.51 -4.93 -15.54
C SER A 55 1.93 -5.09 -16.95
N ILE A 56 2.56 -4.40 -17.90
CA ILE A 56 2.33 -4.66 -19.33
C ILE A 56 2.99 -5.97 -19.80
N ASP A 57 4.00 -6.46 -19.06
CA ASP A 57 4.68 -7.72 -19.37
C ASP A 57 3.87 -8.93 -18.86
N ASP A 58 4.09 -10.11 -19.44
CA ASP A 58 3.35 -11.34 -19.12
C ASP A 58 3.63 -11.96 -17.74
N ARG A 59 4.39 -11.28 -16.87
CA ARG A 59 4.77 -11.81 -15.55
C ARG A 59 3.63 -11.80 -14.55
N PHE A 60 2.84 -10.72 -14.52
CA PHE A 60 1.71 -10.55 -13.59
C PHE A 60 0.45 -10.44 -14.42
N ARG A 61 -0.36 -11.50 -14.46
CA ARG A 61 -1.55 -11.60 -15.33
C ARG A 61 -2.85 -11.66 -14.53
N GLU A 62 -2.72 -11.59 -13.22
CA GLU A 62 -3.78 -11.63 -12.23
C GLU A 62 -4.16 -10.20 -11.80
N LEU A 63 -5.42 -10.02 -11.42
CA LEU A 63 -5.89 -8.86 -10.67
C LEU A 63 -5.33 -8.96 -9.25
N TYR A 64 -4.45 -8.04 -8.86
CA TYR A 64 -3.90 -7.95 -7.50
C TYR A 64 -4.64 -6.90 -6.68
N TYR A 65 -4.95 -7.20 -5.42
CA TYR A 65 -5.89 -6.40 -4.66
C TYR A 65 -5.40 -4.97 -4.40
N TRP A 66 -4.37 -4.79 -3.58
CA TRP A 66 -3.97 -3.44 -3.16
C TRP A 66 -3.28 -2.65 -4.30
N ASP A 67 -2.59 -3.31 -5.23
CA ASP A 67 -2.02 -2.72 -6.45
C ASP A 67 -3.09 -1.94 -7.23
N THR A 68 -4.29 -2.49 -7.27
CA THR A 68 -5.42 -1.93 -8.02
C THR A 68 -5.90 -0.62 -7.42
N TYR A 69 -5.76 -0.38 -6.11
CA TYR A 69 -6.10 0.91 -5.52
C TYR A 69 -5.23 2.01 -6.09
N PHE A 70 -3.91 1.82 -6.03
CA PHE A 70 -2.96 2.80 -6.55
C PHE A 70 -3.09 2.96 -8.06
N THR A 71 -3.38 1.88 -8.79
CA THR A 71 -3.65 1.92 -10.22
C THR A 71 -4.91 2.72 -10.55
N ASN A 72 -5.99 2.52 -9.78
CA ASN A 72 -7.25 3.24 -9.95
C ASN A 72 -7.09 4.75 -9.73
N LEU A 73 -6.17 5.22 -8.88
CA LEU A 73 -5.85 6.64 -8.75
C LEU A 73 -5.46 7.26 -10.11
N GLY A 74 -4.63 6.56 -10.89
CA GLY A 74 -4.22 6.99 -12.22
C GLY A 74 -5.32 6.88 -13.26
N LEU A 75 -6.05 5.76 -13.27
CA LEU A 75 -7.17 5.54 -14.20
C LEU A 75 -8.24 6.62 -14.06
N LEU A 76 -8.62 6.95 -12.82
CA LEU A 76 -9.61 7.98 -12.53
C LEU A 76 -9.12 9.37 -12.97
N LYS A 77 -7.84 9.71 -12.72
CA LYS A 77 -7.25 10.97 -13.16
C LYS A 77 -7.22 11.12 -14.69
N HIS A 78 -7.09 10.02 -15.43
CA HIS A 78 -7.15 10.00 -16.89
C HIS A 78 -8.58 9.73 -17.44
N GLY A 79 -9.61 9.80 -16.60
CA GLY A 79 -11.00 9.62 -17.03
C GLY A 79 -11.36 8.20 -17.46
N LYS A 80 -10.51 7.19 -17.20
CA LYS A 80 -10.79 5.76 -17.43
C LYS A 80 -11.65 5.16 -16.30
N THR A 81 -12.72 5.87 -15.94
CA THR A 81 -13.61 5.58 -14.82
C THR A 81 -14.32 4.23 -14.96
N GLU A 82 -14.66 3.83 -16.18
CA GLU A 82 -15.29 2.52 -16.44
C GLU A 82 -14.35 1.35 -16.08
N GLN A 83 -13.07 1.43 -16.46
CA GLN A 83 -12.09 0.40 -16.09
C GLN A 83 -11.88 0.35 -14.57
N ALA A 84 -11.83 1.49 -13.89
CA ALA A 84 -11.74 1.55 -12.43
C ALA A 84 -13.00 0.94 -11.76
N ARG A 85 -14.19 1.17 -12.33
CA ARG A 85 -15.44 0.53 -11.89
C ARG A 85 -15.40 -0.98 -12.08
N TRP A 86 -14.96 -1.49 -13.23
CA TRP A 86 -14.85 -2.93 -13.48
C TRP A 86 -13.88 -3.62 -12.53
N ASN A 87 -12.77 -2.97 -12.18
CA ASN A 87 -11.86 -3.46 -11.14
C ASN A 87 -12.60 -3.63 -9.79
N VAL A 88 -13.41 -2.64 -9.37
CA VAL A 88 -14.23 -2.70 -8.15
C VAL A 88 -15.30 -3.80 -8.24
N GLU A 89 -15.97 -3.94 -9.38
CA GLU A 89 -17.02 -4.95 -9.55
C GLU A 89 -16.47 -6.38 -9.56
N ASN A 90 -15.25 -6.58 -10.05
CA ASN A 90 -14.54 -7.85 -9.93
C ASN A 90 -14.22 -8.20 -8.47
N PHE A 91 -13.82 -7.24 -7.64
CA PHE A 91 -13.66 -7.47 -6.21
C PHE A 91 -14.99 -7.74 -5.49
N ALA A 92 -16.08 -7.08 -5.90
CA ALA A 92 -17.42 -7.42 -5.41
C ALA A 92 -17.79 -8.88 -5.70
N HIS A 93 -17.42 -9.36 -6.90
CA HIS A 93 -17.58 -10.75 -7.28
C HIS A 93 -16.73 -11.71 -6.44
N GLU A 94 -15.45 -11.39 -6.19
CA GLU A 94 -14.61 -12.20 -5.30
C GLU A 94 -15.19 -12.29 -3.89
N ILE A 95 -15.70 -11.17 -3.35
CA ILE A 95 -16.37 -11.15 -2.04
C ILE A 95 -17.61 -12.05 -2.05
N ALA A 96 -18.43 -12.01 -3.10
CA ALA A 96 -19.61 -12.87 -3.22
C ALA A 96 -19.24 -14.36 -3.35
N THR A 97 -18.15 -14.68 -4.04
CA THR A 97 -17.73 -16.05 -4.34
C THR A 97 -16.92 -16.68 -3.20
N TYR A 98 -15.98 -15.95 -2.61
CA TYR A 98 -15.00 -16.45 -1.65
C TYR A 98 -15.19 -15.90 -0.23
N GLY A 99 -16.03 -14.88 -0.06
CA GLY A 99 -16.31 -14.21 1.21
C GLY A 99 -15.30 -13.13 1.60
N PHE A 100 -14.31 -12.86 0.76
CA PHE A 100 -13.27 -11.84 0.91
C PHE A 100 -12.54 -11.63 -0.42
N ILE A 101 -11.77 -10.55 -0.53
CA ILE A 101 -10.92 -10.28 -1.70
C ILE A 101 -9.61 -11.06 -1.59
N LEU A 102 -9.22 -11.77 -2.64
CA LEU A 102 -8.01 -12.57 -2.66
C LEU A 102 -6.77 -11.67 -2.84
N ASN A 103 -5.58 -12.15 -2.47
CA ASN A 103 -4.32 -11.46 -2.82
C ASN A 103 -4.25 -11.18 -4.33
N SER A 104 -4.56 -12.21 -5.13
CA SER A 104 -4.91 -12.06 -6.54
C SER A 104 -5.90 -13.12 -6.95
N ASN A 105 -6.52 -12.98 -8.13
CA ASN A 105 -7.48 -13.96 -8.68
C ASN A 105 -6.79 -15.27 -9.14
N ALA A 106 -6.09 -15.94 -8.23
CA ALA A 106 -5.37 -17.18 -8.48
C ALA A 106 -5.63 -18.23 -7.38
N THR A 107 -5.66 -19.51 -7.77
CA THR A 107 -5.95 -20.64 -6.87
C THR A 107 -5.00 -20.72 -5.68
N TYR A 108 -3.71 -20.41 -5.87
CA TYR A 108 -2.71 -20.39 -4.80
C TYR A 108 -2.83 -19.18 -3.85
N HIS A 109 -3.79 -18.29 -4.10
CA HIS A 109 -4.14 -17.14 -3.25
C HIS A 109 -5.49 -17.29 -2.54
N LEU A 110 -6.21 -18.41 -2.72
CA LEU A 110 -7.44 -18.72 -1.97
C LEU A 110 -7.26 -18.76 -0.44
N ASN A 111 -6.01 -18.79 0.03
CA ASN A 111 -5.70 -18.84 1.45
C ASN A 111 -5.47 -17.47 2.12
N ARG A 112 -5.37 -16.36 1.39
CA ARG A 112 -5.03 -15.05 1.99
C ARG A 112 -5.52 -13.86 1.15
N SER A 113 -5.63 -12.70 1.79
CA SER A 113 -6.01 -11.44 1.16
C SER A 113 -4.76 -10.58 0.84
N GLN A 114 -4.96 -9.26 0.80
CA GLN A 114 -3.95 -8.20 0.73
C GLN A 114 -4.47 -6.98 1.51
N PRO A 115 -3.68 -5.89 1.71
CA PRO A 115 -4.14 -4.72 2.47
C PRO A 115 -5.50 -4.18 1.99
N PRO A 116 -6.45 -3.89 2.91
CA PRO A 116 -7.80 -3.55 2.51
C PRO A 116 -7.89 -2.13 1.96
N TYR A 117 -8.19 -2.00 0.66
CA TYR A 117 -8.39 -0.72 -0.03
C TYR A 117 -9.69 -0.63 -0.86
N TYR A 118 -10.47 -1.71 -0.98
CA TYR A 118 -11.74 -1.75 -1.70
C TYR A 118 -12.72 -0.63 -1.35
N ALA A 119 -12.99 -0.34 -0.06
CA ALA A 119 -13.87 0.77 0.32
C ALA A 119 -13.39 2.12 -0.23
N LEU A 120 -12.07 2.34 -0.24
CA LEU A 120 -11.45 3.54 -0.80
C LEU A 120 -11.53 3.56 -2.33
N MET A 121 -11.42 2.40 -3.00
CA MET A 121 -11.66 2.29 -4.44
C MET A 121 -13.11 2.61 -4.81
N VAL A 122 -14.08 2.10 -4.03
CA VAL A 122 -15.50 2.41 -4.20
C VAL A 122 -15.74 3.90 -4.04
N ALA A 123 -15.16 4.52 -3.00
CA ALA A 123 -15.25 5.96 -2.77
C ALA A 123 -14.69 6.75 -3.96
N GLY A 124 -13.51 6.39 -4.46
CA GLY A 124 -12.91 7.05 -5.61
C GLY A 124 -13.79 7.00 -6.86
N VAL A 125 -14.36 5.85 -7.21
CA VAL A 125 -15.28 5.74 -8.35
C VAL A 125 -16.57 6.52 -8.11
N TYR A 126 -17.13 6.48 -6.89
CA TYR A 126 -18.33 7.22 -6.54
C TYR A 126 -18.12 8.73 -6.62
N GLU A 127 -17.00 9.26 -6.13
CA GLU A 127 -16.65 10.68 -6.21
C GLU A 127 -16.57 11.19 -7.66
N HIS A 128 -16.11 10.34 -8.59
CA HIS A 128 -16.00 10.70 -10.01
C HIS A 128 -17.32 10.59 -10.78
N THR A 129 -18.27 9.78 -10.29
CA THR A 129 -19.51 9.46 -11.02
C THR A 129 -20.75 10.09 -10.41
N GLY A 130 -20.77 10.30 -9.09
CA GLY A 130 -21.98 10.65 -8.33
C GLY A 130 -23.08 9.58 -8.36
N ASP A 131 -22.77 8.38 -8.86
CA ASP A 131 -23.76 7.33 -9.12
C ASP A 131 -24.17 6.62 -7.81
N SER A 132 -25.24 7.14 -7.22
CA SER A 132 -25.78 6.60 -5.96
C SER A 132 -26.43 5.22 -6.14
N GLU A 133 -26.94 4.89 -7.33
CA GLU A 133 -27.52 3.58 -7.60
C GLU A 133 -26.42 2.51 -7.65
N TRP A 134 -25.31 2.81 -8.29
CA TRP A 134 -24.13 1.95 -8.28
C TRP A 134 -23.54 1.80 -6.88
N LEU A 135 -23.38 2.91 -6.14
CA LEU A 135 -22.92 2.85 -4.75
C LEU A 135 -23.82 1.94 -3.92
N ALA A 136 -25.14 2.03 -4.09
CA ALA A 136 -26.09 1.15 -3.41
C ALA A 136 -25.90 -0.33 -3.81
N SER A 137 -25.55 -0.62 -5.07
CA SER A 137 -25.33 -2.00 -5.54
C SER A 137 -24.06 -2.65 -4.98
N VAL A 138 -23.04 -1.88 -4.63
CA VAL A 138 -21.77 -2.39 -4.07
C VAL A 138 -21.62 -2.17 -2.56
N PHE A 139 -22.58 -1.51 -1.90
CA PHE A 139 -22.49 -1.22 -0.48
C PHE A 139 -22.34 -2.50 0.39
N ASP A 140 -23.12 -3.53 0.07
CA ASP A 140 -23.13 -4.78 0.84
C ASP A 140 -21.82 -5.56 0.71
N SER A 141 -21.12 -5.49 -0.43
CA SER A 141 -19.79 -6.11 -0.58
C SER A 141 -18.77 -5.41 0.29
N VAL A 142 -18.80 -4.08 0.40
CA VAL A 142 -17.90 -3.31 1.30
C VAL A 142 -18.07 -3.74 2.75
N VAL A 143 -19.32 -3.85 3.22
CA VAL A 143 -19.61 -4.29 4.59
C VAL A 143 -19.22 -5.75 4.79
N THR A 144 -19.44 -6.61 3.78
CA THR A 144 -19.05 -8.03 3.84
C THR A 144 -17.54 -8.20 3.98
N GLU A 145 -16.76 -7.43 3.23
CA GLU A 145 -15.31 -7.46 3.34
C GLU A 145 -14.81 -6.94 4.70
N TYR A 146 -15.35 -5.83 5.20
CA TYR A 146 -15.06 -5.36 6.56
C TYR A 146 -15.31 -6.46 7.61
N ASN A 147 -16.45 -7.16 7.48
CA ASN A 147 -16.79 -8.27 8.37
C ASN A 147 -15.83 -9.46 8.25
N PHE A 148 -15.23 -9.71 7.08
CA PHE A 148 -14.14 -10.68 6.95
C PHE A 148 -12.95 -10.28 7.83
N TRP A 149 -12.48 -9.04 7.75
CA TRP A 149 -11.38 -8.55 8.59
C TRP A 149 -11.71 -8.67 10.08
N MET A 150 -12.92 -8.27 10.47
CA MET A 150 -13.34 -8.35 11.88
C MET A 150 -13.54 -9.78 12.39
N ARG A 151 -13.88 -10.73 11.53
CA ARG A 151 -14.08 -12.14 11.93
C ARG A 151 -12.78 -12.94 11.89
N GLU A 152 -11.96 -12.74 10.86
CA GLU A 152 -10.87 -13.65 10.51
C GLU A 152 -9.48 -13.07 10.83
N ARG A 153 -9.40 -11.77 11.11
CA ARG A 153 -8.14 -11.05 11.34
C ARG A 153 -8.10 -10.29 12.67
N SER A 154 -9.19 -10.29 13.44
CA SER A 154 -9.21 -9.69 14.78
C SER A 154 -8.38 -10.49 15.79
N THR A 155 -7.79 -9.77 16.74
CA THR A 155 -7.06 -10.34 17.88
C THR A 155 -7.82 -10.06 19.18
N PRO A 156 -7.43 -10.67 20.32
CA PRO A 156 -8.01 -10.35 21.63
C PRO A 156 -7.88 -8.88 22.06
N THR A 157 -7.01 -8.09 21.41
CA THR A 157 -6.84 -6.67 21.70
C THR A 157 -7.95 -5.79 21.09
N GLY A 158 -8.77 -6.34 20.20
CA GLY A 158 -9.75 -5.60 19.40
C GLY A 158 -9.19 -5.00 18.11
N LEU A 159 -7.85 -4.99 17.94
CA LEU A 159 -7.18 -4.62 16.69
C LEU A 159 -6.90 -5.86 15.83
N ASN A 160 -6.61 -5.61 14.55
CA ASN A 160 -6.45 -6.64 13.53
C ASN A 160 -4.96 -6.92 13.23
N ARG A 161 -4.69 -8.14 12.78
CA ARG A 161 -3.40 -8.63 12.30
C ARG A 161 -3.52 -9.17 10.87
N HIS A 162 -2.41 -9.30 10.15
CA HIS A 162 -2.38 -10.12 8.94
C HIS A 162 -2.29 -11.61 9.30
N TYR A 163 -2.98 -12.46 8.53
CA TYR A 163 -2.99 -13.91 8.74
C TYR A 163 -3.38 -14.67 7.46
N HIS A 164 -3.60 -15.97 7.54
CA HIS A 164 -3.98 -16.79 6.40
C HIS A 164 -4.76 -18.04 6.79
N ARG A 165 -5.29 -18.73 5.77
CA ARG A 165 -5.98 -20.03 5.87
C ARG A 165 -5.17 -21.19 5.25
N ALA A 166 -3.88 -20.99 5.01
CA ALA A 166 -3.02 -21.98 4.38
C ALA A 166 -2.98 -23.31 5.17
N THR A 167 -3.13 -24.41 4.43
CA THR A 167 -3.00 -25.79 4.88
C THR A 167 -1.56 -26.12 5.26
N ARG A 168 -1.36 -27.27 5.91
CA ARG A 168 -0.02 -27.78 6.25
C ARG A 168 0.87 -27.88 5.00
N GLU A 169 0.33 -28.41 3.91
CA GLU A 169 1.06 -28.60 2.66
C GLU A 169 1.45 -27.26 2.04
N GLU A 170 0.51 -26.31 1.95
CA GLU A 170 0.80 -24.97 1.42
C GLU A 170 1.90 -24.26 2.22
N LYS A 171 1.96 -24.40 3.55
CA LYS A 171 3.04 -23.83 4.37
C LYS A 171 4.41 -24.45 4.06
N ILE A 172 4.46 -25.77 3.88
CA ILE A 172 5.70 -26.48 3.52
C ILE A 172 6.15 -26.07 2.11
N THR A 173 5.23 -26.09 1.15
CA THR A 173 5.48 -25.66 -0.23
C THR A 173 5.94 -24.21 -0.28
N PHE A 174 5.31 -23.30 0.45
CA PHE A 174 5.72 -21.90 0.51
C PHE A 174 7.12 -21.74 1.10
N TYR A 175 7.46 -22.46 2.17
CA TYR A 175 8.82 -22.43 2.72
C TYR A 175 9.85 -22.88 1.66
N ASP A 176 9.62 -24.04 1.05
CA ASP A 176 10.58 -24.65 0.11
C ASP A 176 10.70 -23.88 -1.20
N HIS A 177 9.58 -23.38 -1.73
CA HIS A 177 9.58 -22.70 -3.02
C HIS A 177 9.82 -21.19 -2.92
N THR A 178 9.47 -20.55 -1.81
CA THR A 178 9.57 -19.10 -1.65
C THR A 178 10.74 -18.73 -0.74
N LEU A 179 10.79 -19.23 0.49
CA LEU A 179 11.80 -18.79 1.46
C LEU A 179 13.20 -19.34 1.15
N VAL A 180 13.29 -20.62 0.76
CA VAL A 180 14.59 -21.20 0.37
C VAL A 180 15.12 -20.55 -0.90
N THR A 181 14.26 -20.34 -1.91
CA THR A 181 14.72 -19.85 -3.23
C THR A 181 14.92 -18.34 -3.31
N ARG A 182 14.01 -17.53 -2.73
CA ARG A 182 14.08 -16.05 -2.76
C ARG A 182 14.98 -15.49 -1.67
N LEU A 183 14.95 -16.08 -0.47
CA LEU A 183 15.64 -15.54 0.70
C LEU A 183 16.82 -16.39 1.18
N GLY A 184 17.08 -17.55 0.55
CA GLY A 184 18.22 -18.41 0.91
C GLY A 184 18.06 -19.10 2.28
N PHE A 185 16.82 -19.33 2.72
CA PHE A 185 16.57 -20.01 4.00
C PHE A 185 17.12 -21.45 3.97
N PRO A 186 17.62 -21.98 5.10
CA PRO A 186 18.15 -23.33 5.14
C PRO A 186 17.05 -24.37 5.00
N ALA A 187 17.40 -25.55 4.49
CA ALA A 187 16.53 -26.72 4.58
C ALA A 187 16.38 -27.15 6.05
N VAL A 188 15.12 -27.32 6.49
CA VAL A 188 14.75 -27.69 7.86
C VAL A 188 13.65 -28.76 7.84
N ASP A 189 13.29 -29.31 9.00
CA ASP A 189 12.16 -30.25 9.10
C ASP A 189 10.80 -29.56 8.89
N ASP A 190 9.77 -30.36 8.57
CA ASP A 190 8.42 -29.87 8.30
C ASP A 190 7.82 -29.07 9.47
N ALA A 191 8.13 -29.42 10.72
CA ALA A 191 7.60 -28.71 11.87
C ALA A 191 8.11 -27.27 11.89
N LYS A 192 9.41 -27.08 11.61
CA LYS A 192 10.01 -25.75 11.48
C LYS A 192 9.50 -25.00 10.25
N LYS A 193 9.34 -25.68 9.11
CA LYS A 193 8.76 -25.08 7.88
C LYS A 193 7.37 -24.52 8.15
N ILE A 194 6.53 -25.26 8.85
CA ILE A 194 5.15 -24.85 9.19
C ILE A 194 5.15 -23.59 10.06
N THR A 195 5.95 -23.57 11.13
CA THR A 195 5.99 -22.42 12.05
C THR A 195 6.54 -21.16 11.37
N VAL A 196 7.59 -21.29 10.56
CA VAL A 196 8.14 -20.15 9.81
C VAL A 196 7.19 -19.72 8.70
N GLY A 197 6.64 -20.68 7.95
CA GLY A 197 5.68 -20.43 6.89
C GLY A 197 4.43 -19.69 7.39
N ASP A 198 3.99 -19.91 8.63
CA ASP A 198 2.85 -19.20 9.22
C ASP A 198 3.05 -17.68 9.23
N HIS A 199 4.23 -17.24 9.66
CA HIS A 199 4.54 -15.81 9.71
C HIS A 199 4.80 -15.22 8.32
N TYR A 200 5.52 -15.93 7.44
CA TYR A 200 5.87 -15.37 6.13
C TYR A 200 4.70 -15.39 5.12
N ILE A 201 3.74 -16.32 5.25
CA ILE A 201 2.50 -16.26 4.46
C ILE A 201 1.61 -15.12 4.98
N ALA A 202 1.57 -14.88 6.29
CA ALA A 202 0.89 -13.70 6.84
C ALA A 202 1.57 -12.40 6.34
N GLU A 203 2.89 -12.38 6.23
CA GLU A 203 3.63 -11.25 5.66
C GLU A 203 3.28 -11.01 4.19
N ALA A 204 3.01 -12.06 3.40
CA ALA A 204 2.51 -11.90 2.03
C ALA A 204 1.09 -11.31 1.95
N GLU A 205 0.28 -11.39 3.01
CA GLU A 205 -1.00 -10.67 3.10
C GLU A 205 -0.80 -9.17 3.39
N THR A 206 0.37 -8.73 3.87
CA THR A 206 0.67 -7.31 4.09
C THR A 206 0.94 -6.55 2.78
N GLY A 207 1.15 -7.27 1.67
CA GLY A 207 1.71 -6.71 0.44
C GLY A 207 3.22 -6.44 0.50
N MET A 208 3.85 -6.56 1.68
CA MET A 208 5.28 -6.33 1.90
C MET A 208 6.11 -7.62 2.01
N ASP A 209 5.92 -8.62 1.13
CA ASP A 209 6.72 -9.85 1.12
C ASP A 209 8.07 -9.68 0.40
N PHE A 210 9.21 -9.56 1.07
CA PHE A 210 9.40 -9.60 2.51
C PHE A 210 10.08 -8.33 3.02
N THR A 211 9.95 -8.10 4.33
CA THR A 211 10.33 -6.87 5.03
C THR A 211 11.00 -7.17 6.38
N PRO A 212 11.98 -6.36 6.84
CA PRO A 212 12.53 -6.49 8.18
C PRO A 212 11.53 -6.09 9.29
N ARG A 213 10.44 -5.39 8.93
CA ARG A 213 9.46 -4.74 9.83
C ARG A 213 8.96 -5.64 10.96
N PHE A 214 8.74 -6.93 10.68
CA PHE A 214 8.17 -7.87 11.65
C PHE A 214 9.18 -8.85 12.27
N GLY A 215 10.46 -8.79 11.89
CA GLY A 215 11.48 -9.73 12.37
C GLY A 215 11.11 -11.21 12.17
N GLY A 216 10.41 -11.54 11.08
CA GLY A 216 9.92 -12.89 10.78
C GLY A 216 8.77 -13.37 11.67
N ARG A 217 8.03 -12.46 12.31
CA ARG A 217 6.92 -12.75 13.24
C ARG A 217 5.60 -12.08 12.84
N CYS A 218 5.38 -11.77 11.56
CA CYS A 218 4.23 -10.96 11.10
C CYS A 218 2.87 -11.35 11.72
N ALA A 219 2.55 -12.64 11.80
CA ALA A 219 1.29 -13.11 12.42
C ALA A 219 1.09 -12.76 13.91
N ASP A 220 2.14 -12.33 14.62
CA ASP A 220 2.09 -11.92 16.03
C ASP A 220 2.00 -10.39 16.19
N PHE A 221 2.02 -9.63 15.10
CA PHE A 221 1.95 -8.18 15.11
C PHE A 221 0.55 -7.64 14.84
N LEU A 222 0.23 -6.50 15.46
CA LEU A 222 -0.81 -5.57 15.06
C LEU A 222 -0.14 -4.50 14.18
N PRO A 223 -0.35 -4.53 12.86
CA PRO A 223 0.25 -3.59 11.92
C PRO A 223 -0.45 -2.23 11.97
N VAL A 224 0.31 -1.13 11.97
CA VAL A 224 -0.25 0.24 11.98
C VAL A 224 -1.06 0.50 10.72
N ASP A 225 -0.50 0.26 9.53
CA ASP A 225 -1.18 0.31 8.24
C ASP A 225 -2.53 -0.41 8.22
N LEU A 226 -2.58 -1.70 8.56
CA LEU A 226 -3.84 -2.48 8.52
C LEU A 226 -4.93 -1.82 9.37
N ASN A 227 -4.59 -1.36 10.56
CA ASN A 227 -5.56 -0.76 11.46
C ASN A 227 -5.92 0.68 11.05
N ALA A 228 -5.02 1.42 10.40
CA ALA A 228 -5.32 2.70 9.76
C ALA A 228 -6.27 2.51 8.55
N ASN A 229 -6.05 1.48 7.73
CA ASN A 229 -6.95 1.12 6.63
C ASN A 229 -8.35 0.76 7.15
N LEU A 230 -8.46 -0.05 8.21
CA LEU A 230 -9.77 -0.41 8.78
C LEU A 230 -10.48 0.78 9.45
N PHE A 231 -9.73 1.72 10.02
CA PHE A 231 -10.29 3.00 10.47
C PHE A 231 -10.90 3.77 9.28
N LEU A 232 -10.17 3.86 8.17
CA LEU A 232 -10.67 4.50 6.95
C LEU A 232 -11.89 3.77 6.39
N TYR A 233 -11.94 2.44 6.45
CA TYR A 233 -13.15 1.69 6.09
C TYR A 233 -14.35 2.10 6.92
N GLU A 234 -14.20 2.16 8.25
CA GLU A 234 -15.28 2.54 9.15
C GLU A 234 -15.76 3.97 8.85
N LYS A 235 -14.84 4.91 8.57
CA LYS A 235 -15.18 6.27 8.12
C LYS A 235 -15.90 6.29 6.77
N THR A 236 -15.40 5.53 5.79
CA THR A 236 -15.94 5.48 4.43
C THR A 236 -17.32 4.83 4.40
N ILE A 237 -17.54 3.76 5.17
CA ILE A 237 -18.87 3.15 5.28
C ILE A 237 -19.86 4.13 5.92
N ALA A 238 -19.45 4.91 6.92
CA ALA A 238 -20.30 5.97 7.48
C ALA A 238 -20.70 7.03 6.43
N GLN A 239 -19.76 7.40 5.54
CA GLN A 239 -20.03 8.31 4.43
C GLN A 239 -21.02 7.69 3.44
N PHE A 240 -20.85 6.43 3.07
CA PHE A 240 -21.79 5.71 2.19
C PHE A 240 -23.17 5.59 2.83
N CYS A 241 -23.26 5.29 4.12
CA CYS A 241 -24.54 5.29 4.83
C CYS A 241 -25.24 6.65 4.72
N THR A 242 -24.50 7.74 4.90
CA THR A 242 -25.03 9.10 4.78
C THR A 242 -25.52 9.39 3.36
N ALA A 243 -24.70 9.07 2.35
CA ALA A 243 -25.03 9.28 0.93
C ALA A 243 -26.28 8.48 0.50
N LEU A 244 -26.46 7.27 1.03
CA LEU A 244 -27.58 6.38 0.70
C LEU A 244 -28.79 6.53 1.64
N GLY A 245 -28.76 7.48 2.59
CA GLY A 245 -29.83 7.68 3.58
C GLY A 245 -30.05 6.49 4.53
N ARG A 246 -29.00 5.73 4.85
CA ARG A 246 -29.00 4.62 5.81
C ARG A 246 -28.76 5.14 7.23
N ALA A 247 -29.39 4.51 8.23
CA ALA A 247 -29.34 4.97 9.62
C ALA A 247 -28.00 4.70 10.35
N ASP A 248 -27.15 3.81 9.84
CA ASP A 248 -26.03 3.24 10.61
C ASP A 248 -24.75 4.11 10.64
N ALA A 249 -24.76 5.29 10.03
CA ALA A 249 -23.57 6.14 9.93
C ALA A 249 -22.94 6.46 11.31
N GLY A 250 -23.77 6.72 12.34
CA GLY A 250 -23.30 6.98 13.70
C GLY A 250 -22.53 5.79 14.31
N THR A 251 -23.07 4.59 14.18
CA THR A 251 -22.43 3.35 14.67
C THR A 251 -21.07 3.11 14.03
N TRP A 252 -20.93 3.40 12.74
CA TRP A 252 -19.64 3.28 12.04
C TRP A 252 -18.61 4.31 12.50
N LEU A 253 -19.05 5.54 12.80
CA LEU A 253 -18.19 6.56 13.39
C LEU A 253 -17.73 6.20 14.82
N GLU A 254 -18.59 5.57 15.62
CA GLU A 254 -18.22 5.06 16.94
C GLU A 254 -17.16 3.94 16.85
N ARG A 255 -17.28 3.03 15.87
CA ARG A 255 -16.26 2.00 15.59
C ARG A 255 -14.92 2.62 15.22
N ALA A 256 -14.92 3.60 14.30
CA ALA A 256 -13.72 4.34 13.91
C ALA A 256 -13.05 5.00 15.13
N ALA A 257 -13.84 5.68 15.98
CA ALA A 257 -13.31 6.30 17.20
C ALA A 257 -12.70 5.27 18.15
N ALA A 258 -13.38 4.14 18.39
CA ALA A 258 -12.88 3.07 19.24
C ALA A 258 -11.55 2.48 18.72
N ARG A 259 -11.44 2.27 17.40
CA ARG A 259 -10.20 1.78 16.78
C ARG A 259 -9.06 2.77 16.94
N ALA A 260 -9.30 4.07 16.70
CA ALA A 260 -8.28 5.10 16.88
C ALA A 260 -7.73 5.13 18.32
N GLU A 261 -8.59 4.99 19.33
CA GLU A 261 -8.17 4.90 20.74
C GLU A 261 -7.32 3.66 21.03
N LEU A 262 -7.71 2.49 20.49
CA LEU A 262 -6.92 1.27 20.61
C LEU A 262 -5.56 1.40 19.92
N MET A 263 -5.52 1.97 18.71
CA MET A 263 -4.26 2.24 18.00
C MET A 263 -3.34 3.14 18.82
N ARG A 264 -3.85 4.25 19.39
CA ARG A 264 -3.04 5.09 20.28
C ARG A 264 -2.54 4.33 21.51
N SER A 265 -3.37 3.47 22.09
CA SER A 265 -3.02 2.72 23.31
C SER A 265 -1.92 1.68 23.08
N PHE A 266 -1.94 0.98 21.94
CA PHE A 266 -0.97 -0.10 21.66
C PHE A 266 0.23 0.36 20.83
N MET A 267 0.02 1.25 19.85
CA MET A 267 1.00 1.53 18.80
C MET A 267 1.77 2.83 19.01
N ALA A 268 1.18 3.84 19.68
CA ALA A 268 1.86 5.11 19.90
C ALA A 268 2.91 4.99 21.02
N ASP A 269 4.16 5.37 20.71
CA ASP A 269 5.21 5.48 21.72
C ASP A 269 5.09 6.84 22.45
N PRO A 270 4.85 6.86 23.77
CA PRO A 270 4.69 8.12 24.51
C PRO A 270 5.98 8.96 24.60
N LYS A 271 7.15 8.40 24.29
CA LYS A 271 8.45 9.09 24.30
C LYS A 271 8.77 9.71 22.95
N THR A 272 8.63 8.95 21.87
CA THR A 272 8.97 9.41 20.50
C THR A 272 7.78 10.04 19.78
N LEU A 273 6.55 9.81 20.26
CA LEU A 273 5.27 10.17 19.63
C LEU A 273 5.08 9.55 18.25
N LEU A 274 5.84 8.51 17.91
CA LEU A 274 5.68 7.75 16.68
C LEU A 274 4.74 6.55 16.92
N PHE A 275 4.02 6.18 15.87
CA PHE A 275 3.30 4.91 15.84
C PHE A 275 4.24 3.82 15.32
N HIS A 276 4.24 2.69 16.03
CA HIS A 276 4.98 1.49 15.70
C HIS A 276 4.04 0.28 15.72
N ASP A 277 4.36 -0.74 14.93
CA ASP A 277 3.64 -2.01 15.02
C ASP A 277 3.78 -2.61 16.43
N TYR A 278 2.77 -3.36 16.85
CA TYR A 278 2.72 -3.94 18.19
C TYR A 278 2.77 -5.47 18.14
N ASP A 279 3.82 -6.10 18.67
CA ASP A 279 3.84 -7.56 18.90
C ASP A 279 2.96 -7.84 20.12
N TYR A 280 1.69 -8.17 19.88
CA TYR A 280 0.70 -8.38 20.93
C TYR A 280 0.90 -9.70 21.69
N VAL A 281 1.75 -10.59 21.18
CA VAL A 281 2.15 -11.83 21.86
C VAL A 281 3.26 -11.55 22.87
N ARG A 282 4.19 -10.64 22.54
CA ARG A 282 5.31 -10.25 23.41
C ARG A 282 5.06 -8.99 24.24
N ASP A 283 3.94 -8.31 24.01
CA ASP A 283 3.59 -7.07 24.69
C ASP A 283 4.65 -5.97 24.48
N THR A 284 5.11 -5.82 23.23
CA THR A 284 6.16 -4.86 22.87
C THR A 284 5.90 -4.20 21.53
N ARG A 285 6.29 -2.93 21.41
CA ARG A 285 6.33 -2.20 20.14
C ARG A 285 7.57 -2.58 19.33
N ALA A 286 7.49 -2.48 18.01
CA ALA A 286 8.64 -2.56 17.13
C ALA A 286 9.59 -1.38 17.36
N ASP A 287 10.90 -1.63 17.35
CA ASP A 287 11.92 -0.58 17.49
C ASP A 287 12.28 0.10 16.15
N LEU A 288 11.89 -0.51 15.02
CA LEU A 288 12.23 -0.04 13.68
C LEU A 288 11.40 1.19 13.32
N VAL A 289 12.06 2.27 12.87
CA VAL A 289 11.36 3.37 12.20
C VAL A 289 11.06 2.99 10.75
N SER A 290 9.78 3.02 10.41
CA SER A 290 9.26 2.68 9.10
C SER A 290 8.23 3.70 8.62
N ILE A 291 7.82 3.54 7.36
CA ILE A 291 6.75 4.31 6.73
C ILE A 291 5.44 4.27 7.53
N GLU A 292 5.26 3.27 8.39
CA GLU A 292 4.12 3.08 9.28
C GLU A 292 3.81 4.29 10.15
N MET A 293 4.82 5.06 10.55
CA MET A 293 4.60 6.28 11.33
C MET A 293 3.73 7.33 10.60
N LEU A 294 3.61 7.23 9.26
CA LEU A 294 2.82 8.13 8.43
C LEU A 294 1.39 7.65 8.19
N TYR A 295 1.06 6.38 8.43
CA TYR A 295 -0.31 5.87 8.23
C TYR A 295 -1.36 6.54 9.14
N PRO A 296 -1.08 6.83 10.43
CA PRO A 296 -2.00 7.61 11.26
C PRO A 296 -2.21 9.04 10.75
N MET A 297 -1.23 9.62 10.07
CA MET A 297 -1.40 10.92 9.39
C MET A 297 -2.23 10.76 8.11
N TRP A 298 -1.94 9.75 7.29
CA TRP A 298 -2.75 9.43 6.11
C TRP A 298 -4.23 9.21 6.47
N ALA A 299 -4.49 8.47 7.56
CA ALA A 299 -5.84 8.21 8.05
C ALA A 299 -6.46 9.33 8.90
N ARG A 300 -5.74 10.44 9.15
CA ARG A 300 -6.19 11.57 10.01
C ARG A 300 -6.53 11.15 11.46
N ILE A 301 -5.77 10.21 12.01
CA ILE A 301 -5.85 9.72 13.40
C ILE A 301 -4.91 10.47 14.34
N ALA A 302 -3.71 10.81 13.84
CA ALA A 302 -2.67 11.48 14.61
C ALA A 302 -3.13 12.85 15.16
N SER A 303 -2.58 13.24 16.30
CA SER A 303 -2.59 14.62 16.76
C SER A 303 -1.51 15.44 16.04
N ASP A 304 -1.60 16.77 16.10
CA ASP A 304 -0.59 17.67 15.50
C ASP A 304 0.82 17.39 16.05
N ARG A 305 0.93 17.01 17.33
CA ARG A 305 2.22 16.66 17.97
C ARG A 305 2.80 15.34 17.47
N GLU A 306 1.95 14.34 17.25
CA GLU A 306 2.37 13.06 16.65
C GLU A 306 2.76 13.25 15.19
N ALA A 307 2.04 14.10 14.45
CA ALA A 307 2.38 14.48 13.09
C ALA A 307 3.72 15.23 13.02
N GLU A 308 3.95 16.23 13.89
CA GLU A 308 5.23 16.95 13.99
C GLU A 308 6.38 15.99 14.28
N ALA A 309 6.19 15.04 15.20
CA ALA A 309 7.19 14.03 15.51
C ALA A 309 7.49 13.10 14.31
N ALA A 310 6.47 12.64 13.58
CA ALA A 310 6.65 11.82 12.40
C ALA A 310 7.41 12.57 11.29
N VAL A 311 7.10 13.85 11.06
CA VAL A 311 7.82 14.71 10.11
C VAL A 311 9.28 14.91 10.52
N ALA A 312 9.54 15.13 11.82
CA ALA A 312 10.90 15.24 12.33
C ALA A 312 11.73 13.95 12.14
N HIS A 313 11.08 12.78 12.08
CA HIS A 313 11.72 11.48 11.86
C HIS A 313 11.75 11.03 10.39
N LEU A 314 11.00 11.68 9.50
CA LEU A 314 10.98 11.39 8.06
C LEU A 314 12.38 11.25 7.43
N PRO A 315 13.39 12.09 7.79
CA PRO A 315 14.75 11.93 7.25
C PRO A 315 15.41 10.57 7.50
N ARG A 316 14.95 9.76 8.48
CA ARG A 316 15.48 8.40 8.74
C ARG A 316 15.15 7.41 7.63
N ILE A 317 14.09 7.68 6.87
CA ILE A 317 13.62 6.83 5.77
C ILE A 317 13.70 7.52 4.41
N THR A 318 14.14 8.78 4.34
CA THR A 318 14.32 9.53 3.09
C THR A 318 15.69 9.25 2.48
N THR A 319 15.72 9.01 1.17
CA THR A 319 16.93 8.85 0.36
C THR A 319 16.94 9.87 -0.79
N PRO A 320 18.04 9.99 -1.55
CA PRO A 320 18.10 10.91 -2.71
C PRO A 320 17.04 10.66 -3.79
N HIS A 321 16.45 9.46 -3.83
CA HIS A 321 15.51 9.03 -4.88
C HIS A 321 14.10 8.70 -4.37
N GLY A 322 13.81 8.91 -3.09
CA GLY A 322 12.45 8.77 -2.55
C GLY A 322 12.44 8.40 -1.07
N VAL A 323 11.24 8.08 -0.58
CA VAL A 323 11.03 7.53 0.76
C VAL A 323 11.10 6.01 0.72
N THR A 324 11.84 5.41 1.64
CA THR A 324 11.97 3.95 1.78
C THR A 324 10.93 3.40 2.74
N THR A 325 10.69 2.08 2.68
CA THR A 325 9.74 1.40 3.55
C THR A 325 10.15 1.44 5.02
N CYS A 326 11.46 1.39 5.28
CA CYS A 326 12.03 1.46 6.61
C CYS A 326 13.43 2.06 6.60
N GLU A 327 13.92 2.43 7.78
CA GLU A 327 15.30 2.83 7.93
C GLU A 327 16.25 1.65 7.69
N LYS A 328 17.54 1.95 7.52
CA LYS A 328 18.56 0.93 7.27
C LYS A 328 18.70 0.00 8.48
N THR A 329 18.50 -1.29 8.25
CA THR A 329 18.70 -2.34 9.26
C THR A 329 20.10 -2.97 9.16
N PRO A 330 20.62 -3.58 10.23
CA PRO A 330 21.89 -4.31 10.20
C PRO A 330 21.76 -5.71 9.58
N GLU A 331 20.58 -6.10 9.11
CA GLU A 331 20.31 -7.45 8.62
C GLU A 331 21.08 -7.76 7.33
N SER A 332 21.53 -9.00 7.21
CA SER A 332 22.24 -9.47 6.01
C SER A 332 21.30 -9.81 4.85
N VAL A 333 20.03 -10.09 5.16
CA VAL A 333 19.01 -10.40 4.15
C VAL A 333 18.58 -9.11 3.47
N ARG A 334 18.66 -9.07 2.14
CA ARG A 334 18.18 -7.93 1.35
C ARG A 334 16.71 -8.12 1.01
N PHE A 335 15.86 -7.70 1.94
CA PHE A 335 14.42 -7.67 1.76
C PHE A 335 14.00 -6.66 0.70
N GLN A 336 13.12 -7.04 -0.23
CA GLN A 336 12.65 -6.09 -1.24
C GLN A 336 11.82 -4.95 -0.63
N TRP A 337 11.11 -5.21 0.47
CA TRP A 337 10.41 -4.19 1.26
C TRP A 337 11.25 -3.70 2.44
N GLY A 338 12.56 -3.56 2.23
CA GLY A 338 13.50 -2.93 3.16
C GLY A 338 14.35 -1.85 2.49
N HIS A 339 15.12 -1.12 3.30
CA HIS A 339 16.07 -0.12 2.82
C HIS A 339 17.11 -0.73 1.85
N PRO A 340 17.48 -0.06 0.74
CA PRO A 340 17.11 1.30 0.34
C PRO A 340 15.95 1.36 -0.67
N ASN A 341 15.08 0.36 -0.74
CA ASN A 341 14.11 0.30 -1.84
C ASN A 341 12.96 1.31 -1.66
N VAL A 342 12.66 2.00 -2.76
CA VAL A 342 11.61 3.00 -2.89
C VAL A 342 10.47 2.39 -3.69
N TRP A 343 9.31 2.28 -3.03
CA TRP A 343 8.10 1.72 -3.62
C TRP A 343 7.08 2.82 -3.89
N PRO A 344 6.48 2.88 -5.09
CA PRO A 344 5.50 3.91 -5.44
C PRO A 344 4.35 4.04 -4.42
N PRO A 345 3.68 2.95 -3.96
CA PRO A 345 2.65 3.05 -2.92
C PRO A 345 3.07 3.86 -1.70
N MET A 346 4.31 3.67 -1.23
CA MET A 346 4.83 4.35 -0.04
C MET A 346 5.04 5.84 -0.27
N GLN A 347 5.31 6.25 -1.52
CA GLN A 347 5.42 7.68 -1.87
C GLN A 347 4.06 8.36 -1.78
N TYR A 348 3.01 7.69 -2.24
CA TYR A 348 1.64 8.19 -2.13
C TYR A 348 1.20 8.32 -0.67
N ILE A 349 1.49 7.32 0.17
CA ILE A 349 1.19 7.37 1.60
C ILE A 349 1.92 8.55 2.26
N ALA A 350 3.24 8.69 2.03
CA ALA A 350 4.00 9.81 2.58
C ALA A 350 3.47 11.17 2.10
N TYR A 351 3.26 11.32 0.80
CA TYR A 351 2.71 12.54 0.19
C TYR A 351 1.36 12.94 0.79
N THR A 352 0.41 12.00 0.82
CA THR A 352 -0.96 12.26 1.29
C THR A 352 -1.00 12.49 2.80
N ALA A 353 -0.22 11.74 3.58
CA ALA A 353 -0.06 11.94 5.02
C ALA A 353 0.40 13.37 5.34
N LEU A 354 1.42 13.85 4.64
CA LEU A 354 1.98 15.20 4.82
C LEU A 354 0.96 16.28 4.43
N LEU A 355 0.26 16.12 3.30
CA LEU A 355 -0.79 17.04 2.87
C LEU A 355 -1.95 17.10 3.87
N ASN A 356 -2.34 15.96 4.45
CA ASN A 356 -3.45 15.91 5.39
C ASN A 356 -3.22 16.78 6.65
N TYR A 357 -1.97 17.08 6.99
CA TYR A 357 -1.56 17.88 8.15
C TYR A 357 -0.88 19.20 7.76
N GLY A 358 -0.97 19.63 6.50
CA GLY A 358 -0.47 20.94 6.06
C GLY A 358 1.03 21.03 5.83
N TYR A 359 1.78 19.91 5.86
CA TYR A 359 3.21 19.84 5.53
C TYR A 359 3.43 19.85 4.02
N THR A 360 2.95 20.91 3.35
CA THR A 360 2.93 21.04 1.89
C THR A 360 4.33 21.05 1.28
N LYS A 361 5.30 21.67 1.97
CA LYS A 361 6.70 21.71 1.52
C LYS A 361 7.31 20.31 1.50
N GLU A 362 7.12 19.53 2.55
CA GLU A 362 7.60 18.16 2.67
C GLU A 362 6.88 17.24 1.67
N ALA A 363 5.56 17.40 1.51
CA ALA A 363 4.79 16.66 0.52
C ALA A 363 5.30 16.92 -0.90
N SER A 364 5.48 18.19 -1.27
CA SER A 364 6.00 18.59 -2.58
C SER A 364 7.43 18.08 -2.81
N ALA A 365 8.25 17.99 -1.76
CA ALA A 365 9.58 17.38 -1.84
C ALA A 365 9.51 15.87 -2.11
N VAL A 366 8.63 15.12 -1.42
CA VAL A 366 8.40 13.69 -1.68
C VAL A 366 7.94 13.46 -3.12
N ALA A 367 6.93 14.22 -3.57
CA ALA A 367 6.40 14.12 -4.93
C ALA A 367 7.47 14.44 -5.98
N SER A 368 8.21 15.56 -5.81
CA SER A 368 9.24 15.99 -6.76
C SER A 368 10.37 14.97 -6.89
N THR A 369 10.87 14.46 -5.75
CA THR A 369 11.96 13.47 -5.72
C THR A 369 11.53 12.16 -6.39
N PHE A 370 10.33 11.67 -6.08
CA PHE A 370 9.83 10.44 -6.69
C PHE A 370 9.64 10.60 -8.20
N ARG A 371 8.96 11.67 -8.64
CA ARG A 371 8.72 11.92 -10.06
C ARG A 371 10.00 12.06 -10.87
N LYS A 372 10.96 12.83 -10.35
CA LYS A 372 12.28 12.98 -10.98
C LYS A 372 13.00 11.64 -11.11
N THR A 373 12.90 10.77 -10.12
CA THR A 373 13.48 9.42 -10.17
C THR A 373 12.82 8.58 -11.26
N VAL A 374 11.49 8.57 -11.31
CA VAL A 374 10.73 7.88 -12.34
C VAL A 374 11.09 8.38 -13.75
N GLU A 375 11.14 9.69 -13.95
CA GLU A 375 11.47 10.31 -15.24
C GLU A 375 12.89 10.06 -15.69
N THR A 376 13.85 10.17 -14.76
CA THR A 376 15.26 9.91 -15.06
C THR A 376 15.42 8.46 -15.52
N GLN A 377 14.78 7.53 -14.84
CA GLN A 377 14.83 6.12 -15.23
C GLN A 377 14.06 5.87 -16.53
N PHE A 378 12.92 6.52 -16.72
CA PHE A 378 12.15 6.41 -17.97
C PHE A 378 12.94 6.92 -19.18
N ALA A 379 13.65 8.03 -19.06
CA ALA A 379 14.51 8.57 -20.11
C ALA A 379 15.64 7.59 -20.51
N GLN A 380 16.09 6.74 -19.58
CA GLN A 380 17.13 5.74 -19.83
C GLN A 380 16.58 4.42 -20.38
N SER A 381 15.44 3.95 -19.89
CA SER A 381 14.92 2.61 -20.20
C SER A 381 13.67 2.56 -21.07
N GLY A 382 12.98 3.69 -21.27
CA GLY A 382 11.69 3.77 -21.97
C GLY A 382 10.55 3.01 -21.25
N ALA A 383 10.68 2.81 -19.94
CA ALA A 383 9.75 2.01 -19.15
C ALA A 383 9.69 2.50 -17.70
N LEU A 384 8.54 2.26 -17.07
CA LEU A 384 8.31 2.41 -15.64
C LEU A 384 8.59 1.08 -14.92
N TRP A 385 8.89 1.13 -13.63
CA TRP A 385 9.38 -0.02 -12.86
C TRP A 385 8.57 -0.25 -11.59
N GLU A 386 8.52 -1.50 -11.14
CA GLU A 386 7.83 -1.94 -9.92
C GLU A 386 8.32 -1.18 -8.68
N LYS A 387 9.64 -0.99 -8.58
CA LYS A 387 10.35 -0.37 -7.46
C LYS A 387 11.69 0.20 -7.94
N TYR A 388 12.22 1.14 -7.17
CA TYR A 388 13.45 1.87 -7.46
C TYR A 388 14.44 1.75 -6.29
N ASP A 389 15.73 1.83 -6.58
CA ASP A 389 16.78 1.87 -5.58
C ASP A 389 16.95 3.31 -5.08
N GLY A 390 16.77 3.51 -3.78
CA GLY A 390 16.81 4.82 -3.16
C GLY A 390 18.16 5.53 -3.23
N ILE A 391 19.25 4.83 -3.56
CA ILE A 391 20.62 5.39 -3.62
C ILE A 391 21.03 5.68 -5.07
N THR A 392 20.68 4.81 -6.00
CA THR A 392 21.11 4.90 -7.41
C THR A 392 20.02 5.43 -8.35
N GLY A 393 18.75 5.34 -7.96
CA GLY A 393 17.59 5.73 -8.76
C GLY A 393 17.18 4.72 -9.83
N GLY A 394 17.96 3.65 -10.03
CA GLY A 394 17.65 2.59 -10.99
C GLY A 394 16.68 1.54 -10.45
N PRO A 395 16.27 0.56 -11.28
CA PRO A 395 15.46 -0.56 -10.82
C PRO A 395 16.24 -1.47 -9.86
N THR A 396 15.56 -2.06 -8.88
CA THR A 396 16.20 -2.94 -7.88
C THR A 396 15.98 -4.43 -8.15
N ASP A 397 17.06 -5.18 -8.28
CA ASP A 397 17.07 -6.64 -8.45
C ASP A 397 17.38 -7.43 -7.15
N ALA A 398 17.22 -6.80 -5.97
CA ALA A 398 17.78 -7.31 -4.71
C ALA A 398 17.27 -8.70 -4.27
N GLU A 399 15.98 -8.99 -4.48
CA GLU A 399 15.35 -10.28 -4.12
C GLU A 399 14.94 -11.08 -5.37
N TYR A 400 14.48 -10.38 -6.41
CA TYR A 400 14.27 -10.91 -7.75
C TYR A 400 14.38 -9.77 -8.77
N LYS A 401 14.56 -10.13 -10.04
CA LYS A 401 14.68 -9.17 -11.15
C LYS A 401 13.48 -8.21 -11.19
N ALA A 402 13.71 -6.91 -11.13
CA ALA A 402 12.70 -5.87 -11.25
C ALA A 402 11.88 -6.07 -12.53
N SER A 403 10.57 -5.84 -12.41
CA SER A 403 9.66 -5.94 -13.55
C SER A 403 9.32 -4.55 -14.05
N LYS A 404 9.10 -4.42 -15.37
CA LYS A 404 8.39 -3.25 -15.87
C LYS A 404 7.02 -3.22 -15.23
N MET A 405 6.55 -2.03 -14.92
CA MET A 405 5.29 -1.83 -14.21
C MET A 405 4.56 -0.69 -14.89
N LEU A 406 3.25 -0.79 -15.02
CA LEU A 406 2.44 0.41 -15.26
C LEU A 406 1.62 0.67 -14.00
N GLY A 407 0.80 -0.30 -13.56
CA GLY A 407 -0.10 -0.28 -12.40
C GLY A 407 0.12 0.83 -11.36
N TRP A 408 0.66 0.48 -10.19
CA TRP A 408 0.84 1.46 -9.11
C TRP A 408 1.83 2.58 -9.47
N THR A 409 2.78 2.36 -10.39
CA THR A 409 3.88 3.32 -10.60
C THR A 409 3.34 4.51 -11.35
N ALA A 410 2.58 4.23 -12.42
CA ALA A 410 1.83 5.21 -13.16
C ALA A 410 0.77 5.88 -12.28
N GLY A 411 0.00 5.10 -11.52
CA GLY A 411 -1.03 5.64 -10.64
C GLY A 411 -0.50 6.63 -9.61
N VAL A 412 0.58 6.28 -8.91
CA VAL A 412 1.24 7.14 -7.93
C VAL A 412 1.94 8.32 -8.60
N TYR A 413 2.62 8.12 -9.73
CA TYR A 413 3.28 9.20 -10.48
C TYR A 413 2.27 10.31 -10.82
N LEU A 414 1.08 9.91 -11.26
CA LEU A 414 -0.01 10.81 -11.59
C LEU A 414 -0.65 11.42 -10.34
N ALA A 415 -0.77 10.68 -9.24
CA ALA A 415 -1.39 11.17 -8.01
C ALA A 415 -0.52 12.17 -7.22
N CYS A 416 0.81 12.00 -7.23
CA CYS A 416 1.73 12.86 -6.51
C CYS A 416 2.03 14.16 -7.30
N ASP A 417 1.26 15.22 -7.04
CA ASP A 417 1.46 16.52 -7.67
C ASP A 417 2.49 17.38 -6.90
N PRO A 418 3.66 17.71 -7.49
CA PRO A 418 4.69 18.52 -6.84
C PRO A 418 4.33 20.02 -6.76
N THR A 419 3.25 20.44 -7.42
CA THR A 419 2.85 21.86 -7.53
C THR A 419 1.87 22.29 -6.47
N VAL A 420 1.47 21.41 -5.54
CA VAL A 420 0.56 21.76 -4.45
C VAL A 420 1.18 22.88 -3.61
N GLN A 421 0.59 24.07 -3.72
CA GLN A 421 0.89 25.22 -2.89
C GLN A 421 -0.02 25.22 -1.66
N GLU A 422 0.38 25.90 -0.58
CA GLU A 422 -0.52 26.20 0.53
C GLU A 422 -1.79 26.84 -0.01
N THR A 423 -2.88 26.09 -0.03
CA THR A 423 -4.20 26.71 -0.04
C THR A 423 -4.38 27.24 1.36
N VAL A 424 -3.99 28.50 1.56
CA VAL A 424 -4.43 29.28 2.72
C VAL A 424 -5.95 29.35 2.60
N SER A 425 -6.63 28.44 3.27
CA SER A 425 -8.06 28.57 3.51
C SER A 425 -8.20 29.67 4.56
N GLU A 426 -8.75 30.80 4.14
CA GLU A 426 -9.22 31.87 5.05
C GLU A 426 -10.39 31.40 5.92
#